data_AF-A0AAV2BGC6-F1
#
_entry.id   AF-A0AAV2BGC6-F1
#
_cell.length_a   1.000
_cell.length_b   1.000
_cell.length_c   1.000
_cell.angle_alpha   90.00
_cell.angle_beta   90.00
_cell.angle_gamma   90.00
#
_symmetry.space_group_name_H-M   'P 1'
#
loop_
_entity.id
_entity.type
_entity.pdbx_description
1 polymer ?
#
loop_
_entity_poly.entity_id
_entity_poly.type
_entity_poly.pdbx_seq_one_letter_code
_entity_poly.pdbx_strand_id
1 'polypeptide(L)' 'NRCCSFVGRRGNGAQAISIGKNCDKFGIVVHELGHVVGFWHEHTRPDRDKHVQIITRNIVAGTFIYL' A
#
# COMPACT_ATOMS: atom_id res chain seq x y z
N ASN A 1 -3.91 -0.26 -15.26
CA ASN A 1 -2.81 -0.89 -14.49
C ASN A 1 -2.85 -0.40 -13.06
N ARG A 2 -3.31 -1.23 -12.13
CA ARG A 2 -3.33 -0.93 -10.69
C ARG A 2 -2.89 -2.16 -9.91
N CYS A 3 -2.07 -1.95 -8.88
CA CYS A 3 -1.67 -2.93 -7.88
C CYS A 3 -2.35 -2.51 -6.57
N CYS A 4 -3.30 -3.31 -6.06
CA CYS A 4 -4.05 -2.94 -4.86
C CYS A 4 -4.54 -4.17 -4.10
N SER A 5 -4.58 -4.06 -2.77
CA SER A 5 -5.21 -5.00 -1.86
C SER A 5 -5.84 -4.25 -0.68
N PHE A 6 -6.76 -4.92 0.02
CA PHE A 6 -7.23 -4.44 1.33
C PHE A 6 -6.17 -4.73 2.40
N VAL A 7 -6.09 -3.88 3.41
CA VAL A 7 -5.23 -4.12 4.58
C VAL A 7 -5.96 -5.01 5.59
N GLY A 8 -5.43 -6.21 5.81
CA GLY A 8 -5.96 -7.19 6.75
C GLY A 8 -7.17 -7.96 6.24
N ARG A 9 -7.84 -8.67 7.15
CA ARG A 9 -9.03 -9.46 6.84
C ARG A 9 -10.26 -8.57 6.75
N ARG A 10 -10.79 -8.40 5.54
CA ARG A 10 -12.03 -7.64 5.31
C ARG A 10 -13.28 -8.28 5.92
N GLY A 11 -13.30 -9.62 6.05
CA GLY A 11 -14.49 -10.37 6.44
C GLY A 11 -15.54 -10.41 5.32
N ASN A 12 -16.54 -11.28 5.46
CA ASN A 12 -17.67 -11.42 4.52
C ASN A 12 -17.34 -12.04 3.15
N GLY A 13 -16.34 -12.91 3.09
CA GLY A 13 -16.07 -13.75 1.91
C GLY A 13 -14.71 -13.50 1.27
N ALA A 14 -14.62 -13.75 -0.03
CA ALA A 14 -13.39 -13.58 -0.78
C ALA A 14 -12.98 -12.10 -0.86
N GLN A 15 -11.68 -11.83 -0.75
CA GLN A 15 -11.09 -10.52 -1.01
C GLN A 15 -10.10 -10.62 -2.16
N ALA A 16 -10.25 -9.73 -3.14
CA ALA A 16 -9.42 -9.74 -4.33
C ALA A 16 -8.14 -8.93 -4.11
N ILE A 17 -7.05 -9.39 -4.72
CA ILE A 17 -5.84 -8.61 -4.97
C ILE A 17 -5.85 -8.24 -6.45
N SER A 18 -5.71 -6.95 -6.76
CA SER A 18 -5.63 -6.47 -8.13
C SER A 18 -4.20 -6.56 -8.63
N ILE A 19 -3.91 -7.48 -9.56
CA ILE A 19 -2.61 -7.58 -10.24
C ILE A 19 -2.79 -7.16 -11.70
N GLY A 20 -2.63 -5.87 -11.98
CA GLY A 20 -2.66 -5.34 -13.34
C GLY A 20 -1.35 -5.55 -14.11
N LYS A 21 -1.31 -5.11 -15.37
CA LYS A 21 -0.06 -5.09 -16.16
C LYS A 21 1.03 -4.30 -15.43
N ASN A 22 2.22 -4.90 -15.31
CA ASN A 22 3.40 -4.44 -14.55
C ASN A 22 3.33 -4.64 -13.01
N CYS A 23 2.29 -5.26 -12.46
CA CYS A 23 2.17 -5.60 -11.03
C CYS A 23 2.55 -7.06 -10.72
N ASP A 24 2.89 -7.85 -11.73
CA ASP A 24 3.12 -9.29 -11.68
C ASP A 24 4.56 -9.67 -11.28
N LYS A 25 5.39 -8.67 -10.97
CA LYS A 25 6.74 -8.90 -10.44
C LYS A 25 6.64 -9.48 -9.02
N PHE A 26 7.50 -10.45 -8.71
CA PHE A 26 7.54 -11.13 -7.41
C PHE A 26 7.42 -10.18 -6.21
N GLY A 27 8.27 -9.14 -6.16
CA GLY A 27 8.27 -8.19 -5.04
C GLY A 27 6.97 -7.39 -4.90
N ILE A 28 6.29 -7.10 -6.01
CA ILE A 28 5.00 -6.39 -5.98
C ILE A 28 3.92 -7.32 -5.42
N VAL A 29 3.88 -8.57 -5.86
CA VAL A 29 2.93 -9.56 -5.32
C VAL A 29 3.16 -9.77 -3.81
N VAL A 30 4.41 -9.86 -3.37
CA VAL A 30 4.75 -9.96 -1.94
C VAL A 30 4.29 -8.73 -1.17
N HIS A 31 4.45 -7.52 -1.73
CA HIS A 31 3.96 -6.29 -1.13
C HIS A 31 2.42 -6.31 -0.94
N GLU A 32 1.66 -6.70 -1.97
CA GLU A 32 0.21 -6.80 -1.87
C GLU A 32 -0.25 -7.88 -0.87
N LEU A 33 0.51 -8.98 -0.75
CA LEU A 33 0.30 -9.98 0.29
C LEU A 33 0.61 -9.43 1.69
N GLY A 34 1.59 -8.53 1.83
CA GLY A 34 1.84 -7.78 3.06
C GLY A 34 0.62 -6.98 3.51
N HIS A 35 -0.06 -6.31 2.56
CA HIS A 35 -1.35 -5.68 2.84
C HIS A 35 -2.41 -6.70 3.29
N VAL A 36 -2.53 -7.85 2.63
CA VAL A 36 -3.46 -8.92 3.05
C VAL A 36 -3.22 -9.36 4.49
N VAL A 37 -1.96 -9.47 4.92
CA VAL A 37 -1.59 -9.82 6.31
C VAL A 37 -2.04 -8.75 7.29
N GLY A 38 -2.02 -7.47 6.88
CA GLY A 38 -2.44 -6.34 7.71
C GLY A 38 -1.40 -5.23 7.84
N PHE A 39 -0.36 -5.22 7.01
CA PHE A 39 0.61 -4.15 7.02
C PHE A 39 0.14 -2.96 6.18
N TRP A 40 0.26 -1.77 6.75
CA TRP A 40 0.20 -0.51 6.03
C TRP A 40 1.57 -0.17 5.44
N HIS A 41 1.64 0.82 4.56
CA HIS A 41 2.95 1.32 4.13
C HIS A 41 3.74 1.86 5.32
N GLU A 42 5.02 1.49 5.41
CA GLU A 42 5.86 1.78 6.60
C GLU A 42 5.98 3.28 6.89
N HIS A 43 5.98 4.12 5.86
CA HIS A 43 6.03 5.58 6.01
C HIS A 43 4.74 6.16 6.59
N THR A 44 3.70 5.37 6.84
CA THR A 44 2.45 5.84 7.47
C THR A 44 2.43 5.62 8.99
N ARG A 45 3.47 4.99 9.55
CA ARG A 45 3.56 4.74 10.99
C ARG A 45 3.39 6.02 11.83
N PRO A 46 2.80 5.92 13.04
CA PRO A 46 2.62 7.07 13.92
C PRO A 46 3.93 7.77 14.33
N ASP A 47 5.05 7.04 14.36
CA ASP A 47 6.37 7.56 14.74
C ASP A 47 7.25 7.95 13.54
N ARG A 48 6.73 7.90 12.30
CA ARG A 48 7.51 8.15 11.08
C ARG A 48 8.28 9.46 11.09
N ASP A 49 7.75 10.51 11.75
CA ASP A 49 8.31 11.86 11.69
C ASP A 49 9.64 11.95 12.49
N LYS A 50 9.99 10.89 13.23
CA LYS A 50 11.32 10.69 13.85
C LYS A 50 12.35 10.07 12.89
N HIS A 51 11.93 9.55 11.75
CA HIS A 51 12.75 8.74 10.84
C HIS A 51 12.83 9.34 9.44
N VAL A 52 11.75 9.95 8.95
CA VAL A 52 11.64 10.49 7.58
C VAL A 52 10.89 11.82 7.57
N GLN A 53 11.19 12.66 6.57
CA GLN A 53 10.46 13.89 6.31
C GLN A 53 9.68 13.79 5.00
N ILE A 54 8.38 14.04 5.05
CA ILE A 54 7.54 14.13 3.85
C ILE A 54 7.62 15.55 3.29
N ILE A 55 8.28 15.70 2.14
CA ILE A 55 8.38 16.99 1.44
C ILE A 55 7.10 17.21 0.62
N THR A 56 6.06 17.73 1.25
CA THR A 56 4.70 17.85 0.69
C THR A 56 4.62 18.64 -0.62
N ARG A 57 5.51 19.61 -0.85
CA ARG A 57 5.58 20.38 -2.11
C ARG A 57 5.94 19.54 -3.34
N ASN A 58 6.52 18.36 -3.15
CA ASN A 58 6.89 17.44 -4.23
C ASN A 58 5.81 16.38 -4.50
N ILE A 59 4.68 16.41 -3.78
CA ILE A 59 3.59 15.44 -3.95
C ILE A 59 2.71 15.87 -5.11
N VAL A 60 2.48 14.96 -6.06
CA VAL A 60 1.58 15.19 -7.19
C VAL A 60 0.15 15.41 -6.67
N ALA A 61 -0.50 16.47 -7.13
CA ALA A 61 -1.85 16.81 -6.71
C ALA A 61 -2.83 15.63 -6.91
N GLY A 62 -3.64 15.33 -5.90
CA GLY A 62 -4.57 14.21 -5.90
C GLY A 62 -3.98 12.84 -5.51
N THR A 63 -2.69 12.79 -5.12
CA THR A 63 -2.08 11.55 -4.62
C THR A 63 -2.53 11.24 -3.19
N PHE A 64 -2.98 10.01 -2.95
CA PHE A 64 -3.24 9.50 -1.61
C PHE A 64 -1.95 8.96 -0.98
N ILE A 65 -1.53 9.56 0.14
CA ILE A 65 -0.23 9.31 0.80
C ILE A 65 -0.35 8.34 2.00
N TYR A 66 -1.58 7.98 2.38
CA TYR A 66 -1.88 7.24 3.61
C TYR A 66 -2.58 5.89 3.39
N LEU A 67 -2.64 5.42 2.15
CA LEU A 67 -2.90 4.01 1.88
C LEU A 67 -1.62 3.23 2.17
#